data_AF-A0AAD6UGE9-F1
#
_entry.id   AF-A0AAD6UGE9-F1
#
_cell.length_a   1.000
_cell.length_b   1.000
_cell.length_c   1.000
_cell.angle_alpha   90.00
_cell.angle_beta   90.00
_cell.angle_gamma   90.00
#
_symmetry.space_group_name_H-M   'P 1'
#
loop_
_entity.id
_entity.type
_entity.pdbx_description
1 polymer ?
#
loop_
_entity_poly.entity_id
_entity_poly.type
_entity_poly.pdbx_seq_one_letter_code
_entity_poly.pdbx_strand_id
1 'polypeptide(L)' 'EDLGVVPVTQNGFQEHLRTNDNVFVLSCLIDKAHNSNKPLYVAYLDLKNAFPATDRSTLWVKLAAMGISGPMI' A
#
# COMPACT_ATOMS: atom_id res chain seq x y z
N GLU A 1 -10.63 9.35 13.67
CA GLU A 1 -10.40 10.23 12.51
C GLU A 1 -9.38 9.58 11.62
N ASP A 2 -9.67 9.44 10.33
CA ASP A 2 -8.68 9.04 9.34
C ASP A 2 -7.70 10.21 9.16
N LEU A 3 -6.45 10.03 9.57
CA LEU A 3 -5.43 11.08 9.54
C LEU A 3 -4.99 11.43 8.10
N GLY A 4 -5.51 10.72 7.08
CA GLY A 4 -5.15 10.93 5.67
C GLY A 4 -3.69 10.61 5.36
N VAL A 5 -2.99 9.95 6.29
CA VAL A 5 -1.57 9.63 6.21
C VAL A 5 -1.32 8.46 5.27
N VAL A 6 -2.24 7.49 5.25
CA VAL A 6 -2.12 6.28 4.45
C VAL A 6 -3.06 6.41 3.25
N PRO A 7 -2.60 6.19 2.00
CA PRO A 7 -3.45 6.34 0.84
C PRO A 7 -4.59 5.31 0.86
N VAL A 8 -5.76 5.71 0.35
CA VAL A 8 -6.96 4.85 0.25
C VAL A 8 -6.76 3.59 -0.60
N THR A 9 -5.69 3.55 -1.41
CA THR A 9 -5.31 2.40 -2.23
C THR A 9 -4.45 1.37 -1.47
N GLN A 10 -4.06 1.65 -0.22
CA GLN A 10 -3.28 0.73 0.60
C GLN A 10 -4.21 -0.12 1.49
N ASN A 11 -4.44 -1.37 1.08
CA ASN A 11 -5.30 -2.28 1.84
C ASN A 11 -4.55 -3.01 2.97
N GLY A 12 -3.26 -3.24 2.80
CA GLY A 12 -2.47 -4.01 3.76
C GLY A 12 -2.40 -3.35 5.13
N PHE A 13 -2.60 -4.15 6.18
CA PHE A 13 -2.51 -3.73 7.59
C PHE A 13 -3.49 -2.60 8.00
N GLN A 14 -4.57 -2.39 7.24
CA GLN A 14 -5.64 -1.47 7.60
C GLN A 14 -6.84 -2.22 8.18
N GLU A 15 -7.49 -1.60 9.16
CA GLU A 15 -8.74 -2.12 9.70
C GLU A 15 -9.81 -2.13 8.61
N HIS A 16 -10.68 -3.15 8.65
CA HIS A 16 -11.79 -3.35 7.70
C HIS A 16 -11.42 -3.64 6.22
N LEU A 17 -10.14 -3.56 5.83
CA LEU A 17 -9.68 -3.94 4.49
C LEU A 17 -9.15 -5.38 4.46
N ARG A 18 -9.36 -6.08 3.34
CA ARG A 18 -9.00 -7.48 3.15
C ARG A 18 -8.15 -7.68 1.90
N THR A 19 -7.41 -8.78 1.85
CA THR A 19 -6.58 -9.17 0.70
C THR A 19 -7.40 -9.37 -0.59
N ASN A 20 -8.64 -9.85 -0.45
CA ASN A 20 -9.53 -10.12 -1.58
C ASN A 20 -9.96 -8.85 -2.33
N ASP A 21 -9.94 -7.69 -1.67
CA ASP A 21 -10.36 -6.43 -2.28
C ASP A 21 -9.47 -6.08 -3.48
N ASN A 22 -8.14 -6.18 -3.31
CA ASN A 22 -7.19 -5.88 -4.39
C ASN A 22 -7.27 -6.89 -5.54
N VAL A 23 -7.51 -8.16 -5.23
CA VAL A 23 -7.71 -9.20 -6.25
C VAL A 23 -8.98 -8.93 -7.04
N PHE A 24 -10.07 -8.55 -6.37
CA PHE A 24 -11.33 -8.19 -7.01
C PHE A 24 -11.16 -6.99 -7.95
N VAL A 25 -10.48 -5.92 -7.51
CA VAL A 25 -10.18 -4.75 -8.35
C VAL A 25 -9.39 -5.16 -9.60
N LEU A 26 -8.36 -6.01 -9.45
CA LEU A 26 -7.59 -6.49 -10.61
C LEU A 26 -8.46 -7.30 -11.58
N SER A 27 -9.32 -8.19 -11.08
CA SER A 27 -10.27 -8.94 -11.91
C SER A 27 -11.19 -8.01 -12.72
N CYS A 28 -11.76 -6.98 -12.07
CA CYS A 28 -12.59 -5.99 -12.77
C CYS A 28 -11.81 -5.21 -13.84
N LEU A 29 -10.54 -4.89 -13.59
CA LEU A 29 -9.68 -4.23 -14.58
C LEU A 29 -9.39 -5.14 -15.78
N ILE A 30 -9.17 -6.43 -15.55
CA ILE A 30 -8.99 -7.45 -16.60
C ILE A 30 -10.25 -7.54 -17.46
N ASP A 31 -11.42 -7.68 -16.84
CA ASP A 31 -12.70 -7.77 -17.55
C ASP A 31 -12.97 -6.51 -18.39
N LYS A 32 -12.69 -5.33 -17.82
CA LYS A 32 -12.84 -4.06 -18.53
C LYS A 32 -11.90 -3.97 -19.74
N ALA A 33 -10.63 -4.36 -19.58
CA ALA A 33 -9.65 -4.33 -20.65
C ALA A 33 -10.05 -5.26 -21.80
N HIS A 34 -10.46 -6.48 -21.46
CA HIS A 34 -10.99 -7.47 -22.41
C HIS A 34 -12.20 -6.93 -23.17
N ASN A 35 -13.20 -6.38 -22.47
CA ASN A 35 -14.41 -5.83 -23.09
C ASN A 35 -14.14 -4.61 -23.96
N SER A 36 -13.08 -3.86 -23.67
CA SER A 36 -12.67 -2.70 -24.47
C SER A 36 -11.68 -3.02 -25.59
N ASN A 37 -11.31 -4.31 -25.74
CA ASN A 37 -10.29 -4.79 -26.68
C ASN A 37 -8.96 -4.01 -26.58
N LYS A 38 -8.57 -3.66 -25.34
CA LYS A 38 -7.32 -2.95 -25.03
C LYS A 38 -6.43 -3.81 -24.14
N PRO A 39 -5.10 -3.75 -24.30
CA PRO A 39 -4.19 -4.45 -23.41
C PRO A 39 -4.21 -3.81 -22.01
N LEU A 40 -4.18 -4.65 -20.97
CA LEU A 40 -3.90 -4.24 -19.60
C LEU A 40 -2.45 -4.64 -19.26
N TYR A 41 -1.61 -3.65 -18.99
CA TYR A 41 -0.25 -3.87 -18.51
C TYR A 41 -0.22 -3.78 -16.98
N VAL A 42 0.37 -4.78 -16.32
CA VAL A 42 0.43 -4.87 -14.86
C VAL A 42 1.87 -5.16 -14.45
N ALA A 43 2.34 -4.47 -13.40
CA ALA A 43 3.60 -4.76 -12.73
C ALA A 43 3.33 -5.39 -11.37
N TYR A 44 3.89 -6.56 -11.12
CA TYR A 44 3.89 -7.18 -9.80
C TYR A 44 5.21 -6.86 -9.11
N LEU A 45 5.15 -6.06 -8.05
CA LEU A 45 6.32 -5.60 -7.30
C LEU A 45 6.31 -6.24 -5.92
N ASP A 46 7.43 -6.83 -5.52
CA ASP A 46 7.64 -7.36 -4.18
C ASP A 46 8.95 -6.83 -3.60
N LEU A 47 8.95 -6.53 -2.30
CA LEU A 47 10.11 -5.99 -1.61
C LEU A 47 10.83 -7.11 -0.86
N LYS A 48 12.05 -7.44 -1.29
CA LYS A 48 12.90 -8.40 -0.57
C LYS A 48 13.27 -7.86 0.81
N ASN A 49 13.00 -8.62 1.86
CA ASN A 49 13.36 -8.31 3.25
C ASN A 49 12.87 -6.91 3.70
N ALA A 50 11.61 -6.55 3.42
CA ALA A 50 11.08 -5.21 3.69
C ALA A 50 11.40 -4.67 5.10
N PHE A 51 11.21 -5.45 6.17
CA PHE A 51 11.51 -4.99 7.54
C PHE A 51 13.01 -4.84 7.81
N PRO A 52 13.88 -5.87 7.61
CA PRO A 52 15.30 -5.70 7.88
C PRO A 52 16.01 -4.71 6.96
N ALA A 53 15.55 -4.58 5.71
CA ALA A 53 16.16 -3.70 4.71
C ALA A 53 15.71 -2.23 4.83
N THR A 54 14.72 -1.93 5.67
CA THR A 54 14.27 -0.55 5.87
C THR A 54 15.33 0.26 6.63
N ASP A 55 15.74 1.38 6.04
CA ASP A 55 16.62 2.35 6.73
C ASP A 55 15.86 3.02 7.88
N ARG A 56 16.18 2.60 9.11
CA ARG A 56 15.47 3.04 10.32
C ARG A 56 15.68 4.52 10.60
N SER A 57 16.86 5.05 10.31
CA SER A 57 17.17 6.47 10.51
C SER A 57 16.25 7.36 9.68
N THR A 58 16.11 7.05 8.39
CA THR A 58 15.19 7.76 7.49
C THR A 58 13.74 7.57 7.91
N LEU A 59 13.35 6.37 8.33
CA LEU A 59 12.00 6.11 8.84
C LEU A 59 11.66 7.03 10.03
N TRP A 60 12.55 7.13 11.01
CA TRP A 60 12.33 7.99 12.19
C TRP A 60 12.25 9.47 11.84
N VAL A 61 13.11 9.96 10.94
CA VAL A 61 13.06 11.34 10.46
C VAL A 61 11.71 11.64 9.78
N LYS A 62 11.20 10.70 8.96
CA LYS A 62 9.89 10.85 8.31
C LYS A 62 8.74 10.85 9.31
N LEU A 63 8.74 9.92 10.26
CA LEU A 63 7.71 9.84 11.30
C LEU A 63 7.68 11.13 12.15
N ALA A 64 8.84 11.63 12.57
CA ALA A 64 8.94 12.89 13.31
C ALA A 64 8.41 14.09 12.50
N ALA A 65 8.74 14.17 11.21
CA ALA A 65 8.21 15.20 10.31
C ALA A 65 6.67 15.12 10.12
N MET A 66 6.09 13.94 10.30
CA MET A 66 4.64 13.70 10.27
C MET A 66 3.97 13.95 11.64
N GLY A 67 4.70 14.46 12.62
CA GLY A 67 4.20 14.72 13.98
C GLY A 67 4.11 13.46 14.86
N ILE A 68 4.56 12.31 14.37
CA ILE A 68 4.59 11.07 15.13
C ILE A 68 5.83 11.08 16.01
N SER A 69 5.62 11.36 17.30
CA SER A 69 6.67 11.42 18.31
C SER A 69 6.15 10.85 19.63
N GLY A 70 7.05 10.34 20.48
CA GLY A 70 6.70 9.76 21.75
C GLY A 70 7.87 9.01 22.39
N PRO A 71 7.72 8.58 23.66
CA PRO A 71 8.71 7.74 24.29
C PRO A 71 8.85 6.43 23.51
N MET A 72 10.07 6.14 23.08
CA MET A 72 10.45 4.84 22.53
C MET A 72 10.47 3.84 23.69
N ILE A 73 9.63 2.81 23.61
CA ILE A 73 9.57 1.72 24.60
C ILE A 73 10.48 0.58 24.15
#